data_AF-Q1YXT6-F1
#
_entry.id   AF-Q1YXT6-F1
#
_cell.length_a   1.000
_cell.length_b   1.000
_cell.length_c   1.000
_cell.angle_alpha   90.00
_cell.angle_beta   90.00
_cell.angle_gamma   90.00
#
_symmetry.space_group_name_H-M   'P 1'
#
loop_
_entity.id
_entity.type
_entity.pdbx_description
1 polymer ?
#
loop_
_entity_poly.entity_id
_entity_poly.type
_entity_poly.pdbx_seq_one_letter_code
_entity_poly.pdbx_strand_id
1 'polypeptide(L)'
;MSIFKQGLLSLFINFKSFFYLSYPLLQALSILGLTVGILMTISPSLAQNYSEEIMVLFCTLSLYLFVLKHYYTHVIAWADQRTNNVITVSFK
;
A
#
# COMPACT_ATOMS: atom_id res chain seq x y z
N MET A 1 -19.04 12.68 1.37
CA MET A 1 -17.66 12.60 1.92
C MET A 1 -17.56 11.76 3.20
N SER A 2 -18.53 11.86 4.13
CA SER A 2 -18.52 11.11 5.39
C SER A 2 -18.54 9.58 5.23
N ILE A 3 -19.44 9.05 4.38
CA ILE A 3 -19.59 7.60 4.11
C ILE A 3 -18.33 7.00 3.49
N PHE A 4 -17.70 7.73 2.54
CA PHE A 4 -16.45 7.30 1.91
C PHE A 4 -15.32 7.15 2.93
N LYS A 5 -15.12 8.15 3.79
CA LYS A 5 -14.11 8.10 4.85
C LYS A 5 -14.37 6.97 5.85
N GLN A 6 -15.62 6.73 6.22
CA GLN A 6 -15.98 5.61 7.11
C GLN A 6 -15.72 4.24 6.46
N GLY A 7 -16.03 4.09 5.17
CA GLY A 7 -15.69 2.88 4.42
C GLY A 7 -14.18 2.65 4.35
N LEU A 8 -13.41 3.72 4.09
CA LEU A 8 -11.94 3.69 4.06
C LEU A 8 -11.36 3.33 5.43
N LEU A 9 -11.87 3.94 6.51
CA LEU A 9 -11.47 3.64 7.88
C LEU A 9 -11.75 2.17 8.23
N SER A 10 -12.96 1.68 7.94
CA SER A 10 -13.34 0.28 8.17
C SER A 10 -12.42 -0.68 7.42
N LEU A 11 -12.14 -0.41 6.15
CA LEU A 11 -11.25 -1.23 5.33
C LEU A 11 -9.84 -1.25 5.92
N PHE A 12 -9.24 -0.09 6.20
CA PHE A 12 -7.89 -0.02 6.73
C PHE A 12 -7.75 -0.60 8.15
N ILE A 13 -8.78 -0.51 8.99
CA ILE A 13 -8.73 -1.14 10.31
C ILE A 13 -8.81 -2.67 10.17
N ASN A 14 -9.77 -3.18 9.41
CA ASN A 14 -9.99 -4.62 9.25
C ASN A 14 -8.82 -5.30 8.52
N PHE A 15 -8.26 -4.66 7.50
CA PHE A 15 -7.14 -5.19 6.74
C PHE A 15 -5.76 -4.89 7.34
N LYS A 16 -5.67 -4.17 8.46
CA LYS A 16 -4.37 -3.82 9.07
C LYS A 16 -3.51 -5.05 9.31
N SER A 17 -4.03 -6.01 10.08
CA SER A 17 -3.26 -7.22 10.44
C SER A 17 -2.88 -8.03 9.19
N PHE A 18 -3.80 -8.16 8.23
CA PHE A 18 -3.53 -8.82 6.97
C PHE A 18 -2.45 -8.12 6.14
N PHE A 19 -2.48 -6.79 6.07
CA PHE A 19 -1.51 -5.98 5.36
C PHE A 19 -0.11 -6.12 5.97
N TYR A 20 0.04 -6.00 7.29
CA TYR A 20 1.36 -6.13 7.93
C TYR A 20 1.92 -7.56 7.82
N LEU A 21 1.06 -8.58 7.82
CA LEU A 21 1.45 -9.97 7.63
C LEU A 21 1.88 -10.26 6.17
N SER A 22 1.13 -9.72 5.20
CA SER A 22 1.40 -9.92 3.76
C SER A 22 2.49 -9.01 3.21
N TYR A 23 2.77 -7.87 3.85
CA TYR A 23 3.80 -6.91 3.43
C TYR A 23 5.17 -7.54 3.12
N PRO A 24 5.80 -8.35 4.01
CA PRO A 24 7.09 -8.95 3.70
C PRO A 24 7.03 -9.88 2.49
N LEU A 25 5.93 -10.61 2.30
CA LEU A 25 5.73 -11.48 1.14
C LEU A 25 5.59 -10.67 -0.16
N LEU A 26 4.79 -9.60 -0.15
CA LEU A 26 4.60 -8.71 -1.30
C LEU A 26 5.88 -7.97 -1.67
N GLN A 27 6.66 -7.56 -0.67
CA GLN A 27 7.95 -6.92 -0.88
C GLN A 27 8.98 -7.92 -1.45
N ALA A 28 9.00 -9.15 -0.94
CA ALA A 28 9.84 -10.22 -1.49
C ALA A 28 9.46 -10.55 -2.94
N LEU A 29 8.16 -10.59 -3.26
CA LEU A 29 7.67 -10.77 -4.63
C LEU A 29 8.12 -9.63 -5.55
N SER A 30 8.16 -8.39 -5.04
CA SER A 30 8.65 -7.23 -5.79
C SER A 30 10.14 -7.32 -6.09
N ILE A 31 10.94 -7.79 -5.13
CA ILE A 31 12.37 -8.06 -5.33
C ILE A 31 12.56 -9.17 -6.37
N LEU A 32 11.79 -10.26 -6.27
CA LEU A 32 11.83 -11.35 -7.25
C LEU A 32 11.49 -10.83 -8.66
N GLY A 33 10.44 -10.04 -8.81
CA GLY A 33 10.05 -9.44 -10.07
C GLY A 33 11.15 -8.56 -10.68
N LEU A 34 11.83 -7.76 -9.86
CA LEU A 34 13.01 -6.98 -10.29
C LEU A 34 14.16 -7.87 -10.74
N THR A 35 14.48 -8.93 -9.99
CA THR A 35 15.55 -9.86 -10.38
C THR A 35 15.24 -10.57 -11.70
N VAL A 36 13.97 -10.95 -11.93
CA VAL A 36 13.52 -11.53 -13.20
C VAL A 36 13.64 -10.49 -14.32
N GLY A 37 13.22 -9.25 -14.09
CA GLY A 37 13.38 -8.17 -15.07
C GLY A 37 14.83 -7.94 -15.49
N ILE A 38 15.77 -7.96 -14.53
CA ILE A 38 17.22 -7.86 -14.79
C ILE A 38 17.73 -9.07 -15.59
N LEU A 39 17.30 -10.28 -15.25
CA LEU A 39 17.66 -11.49 -16.00
C LEU A 39 17.15 -11.44 -17.45
N MET A 40 15.95 -10.89 -17.66
CA MET A 40 15.37 -10.71 -18.98
C MET A 40 16.11 -9.66 -19.82
N THR A 41 16.74 -8.65 -19.19
CA THR A 41 17.55 -7.64 -19.91
C THR A 41 18.83 -8.25 -20.49
N ILE A 42 19.41 -9.22 -19.78
CA ILE A 42 20.68 -9.87 -20.13
C ILE A 42 20.47 -11.06 -21.08
N SER A 43 19.30 -11.70 -21.03
CA SER A 43 18.99 -12.88 -21.84
C SER A 43 18.50 -12.50 -23.25
N PRO A 44 19.14 -12.99 -24.33
CA PRO A 44 18.71 -12.74 -25.70
C PRO A 44 17.44 -13.57 -25.97
N SER A 45 16.28 -12.97 -25.69
CA SER A 45 14.97 -13.60 -25.86
C SER A 45 13.95 -12.56 -26.31
N LEU A 46 12.85 -13.01 -26.92
CA LEU A 46 11.71 -12.12 -27.26
C LEU A 46 11.16 -11.37 -26.04
N ALA A 47 11.39 -11.90 -24.84
CA ALA A 47 10.96 -11.33 -23.59
C ALA A 47 11.81 -10.12 -23.14
N GLN A 48 12.98 -9.89 -23.76
CA GLN A 48 13.86 -8.76 -23.47
C GLN A 48 13.16 -7.42 -23.67
N ASN A 49 12.27 -7.30 -24.66
CA ASN A 49 11.52 -6.08 -24.95
C ASN A 49 10.59 -5.65 -23.81
N TYR A 50 10.20 -6.57 -22.91
CA TYR A 50 9.31 -6.29 -21.77
C TYR A 50 10.07 -6.11 -20.45
N SER A 51 11.40 -6.26 -20.46
CA SER A 51 12.20 -6.24 -19.23
C SER A 51 12.10 -4.92 -18.48
N GLU A 52 12.15 -3.79 -19.20
CA GLU A 52 12.05 -2.45 -18.63
C GLU A 52 10.66 -2.21 -18.00
N GLU A 53 9.60 -2.60 -18.70
CA GLU A 53 8.22 -2.47 -18.22
C GLU A 53 8.00 -3.26 -16.92
N ILE A 54 8.49 -4.49 -16.88
CA ILE A 54 8.42 -5.37 -15.69
C ILE A 54 9.19 -4.75 -14.53
N MET A 55 10.40 -4.24 -14.78
CA MET A 55 11.21 -3.61 -13.73
C MET A 55 10.53 -2.37 -13.17
N VAL A 56 9.98 -1.50 -14.02
CA VAL A 56 9.25 -0.30 -13.59
C VAL A 56 8.01 -0.68 -12.80
N LEU A 57 7.25 -1.69 -13.24
CA LEU A 57 6.05 -2.16 -12.54
C LEU A 57 6.39 -2.66 -11.13
N PHE A 58 7.40 -3.51 -10.97
CA PHE A 58 7.78 -4.02 -9.65
C PHE A 58 8.44 -2.96 -8.76
N CYS A 59 9.18 -2.01 -9.35
CA CYS A 59 9.76 -0.88 -8.62
C CYS A 59 8.66 0.04 -8.07
N THR A 60 7.69 0.41 -8.92
CA THR A 60 6.55 1.25 -8.54
C THR A 60 5.64 0.55 -7.52
N LEU A 61 5.38 -0.74 -7.69
CA LEU A 61 4.64 -1.54 -6.70
C LEU A 61 5.35 -1.54 -5.34
N SER A 62 6.67 -1.76 -5.33
CA SER A 62 7.44 -1.74 -4.09
C SER A 62 7.40 -0.38 -3.40
N LEU A 63 7.55 0.71 -4.16
CA LEU A 63 7.48 2.06 -3.64
C LEU A 63 6.08 2.37 -3.09
N TYR A 64 5.02 1.95 -3.80
CA TYR A 64 3.65 2.05 -3.32
C TYR A 64 3.44 1.31 -2.00
N LEU A 65 3.91 0.07 -1.87
CA LEU A 65 3.81 -0.70 -0.63
C LEU A 65 4.55 -0.01 0.52
N PHE A 66 5.73 0.53 0.26
CA PHE A 66 6.52 1.27 1.24
C PHE A 66 5.78 2.53 1.73
N VAL A 67 5.29 3.36 0.81
CA VAL A 67 4.53 4.58 1.12
C VAL A 67 3.27 4.22 1.89
N LEU A 68 2.53 3.20 1.44
CA LEU A 68 1.31 2.75 2.09
C LEU A 68 1.57 2.29 3.54
N LYS A 69 2.68 1.56 3.78
CA LYS A 69 3.08 1.14 5.13
C LYS A 69 3.50 2.33 6.00
N HIS A 70 4.26 3.27 5.44
CA HIS A 70 4.76 4.44 6.17
C HIS A 70 3.60 5.36 6.59
N TYR A 71 2.69 5.66 5.67
CA TYR A 71 1.57 6.55 5.90
C TYR A 71 0.29 5.86 6.38
N TYR A 72 0.32 4.55 6.65
CA TYR A 72 -0.85 3.76 7.04
C TYR A 72 -1.62 4.39 8.21
N THR A 73 -0.90 4.75 9.28
CA THR A 73 -1.48 5.36 10.48
C THR A 73 -2.01 6.77 10.20
N HIS A 74 -1.33 7.54 9.35
CA HIS A 74 -1.77 8.89 8.95
C HIS A 74 -3.07 8.83 8.14
N VAL A 75 -3.23 7.86 7.25
CA VAL A 75 -4.46 7.65 6.47
C VAL A 75 -5.62 7.27 7.40
N ILE A 76 -5.39 6.41 8.39
CA ILE A 76 -6.41 6.07 9.40
C ILE A 76 -6.78 7.31 10.23
N ALA A 77 -5.80 8.08 10.70
CA ALA A 77 -6.04 9.28 11.50
C ALA A 77 -6.82 10.35 10.72
N TRP A 78 -6.57 10.49 9.41
CA TRP A 78 -7.32 11.40 8.54
C TRP A 78 -8.76 10.92 8.26
N ALA A 79 -8.96 9.60 8.25
CA ALA A 79 -10.27 8.99 8.05
C ALA A 79 -11.12 8.98 9.34
N ASP A 80 -10.49 9.09 10.52
CA ASP A 80 -11.19 9.16 11.80
C ASP A 80 -11.94 10.49 11.96
N GLN A 81 -13.26 10.40 12.06
CA GLN A 81 -14.17 11.54 12.22
C GLN A 81 -14.48 11.85 13.70
N ARG A 82 -14.01 11.03 14.65
CA ARG A 82 -14.29 11.19 16.08
C ARG A 82 -13.68 12.46 16.69
N THR A 83 -12.68 13.05 16.05
CA THR A 83 -12.05 14.32 16.46
C THR A 83 -12.98 15.53 16.38
N ASN A 84 -14.13 15.44 15.69
CA ASN A 84 -15.06 16.56 15.52
C ASN A 84 -16.29 16.53 16.45
N ASN A 85 -16.46 15.50 17.28
CA ASN A 85 -17.52 15.50 18.28
C ASN A 85 -17.02 16.19 19.55
N VAL A 86 -17.11 17.52 19.57
CA VAL A 86 -17.05 18.30 20.81
C VAL A 86 -18.19 17.81 21.71
N ILE A 87 -17.86 17.01 22.72
CA ILE A 87 -18.82 16.58 23.73
C ILE A 87 -19.14 17.82 24.56
N THR A 88 -20.24 18.50 24.23
CA THR A 88 -20.79 19.57 25.08
C THR A 88 -21.37 18.93 26.34
N VAL A 89 -20.56 18.84 27.39
CA VAL A 89 -21.03 18.43 28.72
C VAL A 89 -21.82 19.60 29.30
N SER A 90 -23.14 19.55 29.16
CA SER A 90 -24.05 20.47 29.85
C SER A 90 -24.19 20.01 31.30
N PHE A 91 -23.44 20.63 32.21
CA PHE A 91 -23.70 20.50 33.64
C PHE A 91 -25.00 21.28 33.94
N LYS A 92 -26.05 20.54 34.34
CA LYS A 92 -27.29 21.10 34.86
C LYS A 92 -27.28 21.02 36.38
#